data_AF-A0A520ZXZ8-F1
#
_entry.id   AF-A0A520ZXZ8-F1
#
_cell.length_a   1.000
_cell.length_b   1.000
_cell.length_c   1.000
_cell.angle_alpha   90.00
_cell.angle_beta   90.00
_cell.angle_gamma   90.00
#
_symmetry.space_group_name_H-M   'P 1'
#
loop_
_entity.id
_entity.type
_entity.pdbx_description
1 polymer ?
#
loop_
_entity_poly.entity_id
_entity_poly.type
_entity_poly.pdbx_seq_one_letter_code
_entity_poly.pdbx_strand_id
1 'polypeptide(L)' 'MSDLLFEIGSEEIPASFILPAAAQMEQMFNDKMGALGLPFDSITQYATPRRLAIIVKGIAEGQKDIEEVLL' A
#
# COMPACT_ATOMS: atom_id res chain seq x y z
N MET A 1 12.46 11.12 3.19
CA MET A 1 11.55 9.96 3.38
C MET A 1 10.27 10.49 3.98
N SER A 2 9.16 10.16 3.33
CA SER A 2 7.84 10.70 3.63
C SER A 2 6.90 9.58 4.04
N ASP A 3 5.76 9.94 4.62
CA ASP A 3 4.71 8.99 4.94
C ASP A 3 3.57 9.11 3.92
N LEU A 4 3.02 7.99 3.49
CA LEU A 4 1.89 7.93 2.56
C LEU A 4 0.64 7.45 3.28
N LEU A 5 -0.44 8.22 3.18
CA LEU A 5 -1.80 7.75 3.46
C LEU A 5 -2.46 7.38 2.14
N PHE A 6 -2.86 6.12 2.01
CA PHE A 6 -3.71 5.66 0.90
C PHE A 6 -5.04 5.16 1.46
N GLU A 7 -6.14 5.72 0.97
CA GLU A 7 -7.46 5.39 1.48
C GLU A 7 -8.50 5.23 0.37
N ILE A 8 -9.46 4.34 0.62
CA ILE A 8 -10.64 4.12 -0.20
C ILE A 8 -11.87 4.30 0.69
N GLY A 9 -12.71 5.28 0.34
CA GLY A 9 -14.04 5.47 0.92
C GLY A 9 -15.09 4.63 0.20
N SER A 10 -16.07 4.12 0.94
CA SER A 10 -17.25 3.43 0.41
C SER A 10 -18.52 3.93 1.13
N GLU A 11 -19.68 3.76 0.50
CA GLU A 11 -20.96 3.94 1.17
C GLU A 11 -21.15 2.89 2.28
N GLU A 12 -20.85 1.63 1.97
CA GLU A 12 -20.85 0.49 2.89
C GLU A 12 -19.86 -0.60 2.43
N ILE A 13 -19.23 -1.26 3.39
CA ILE A 13 -18.41 -2.45 3.23
C ILE A 13 -19.05 -3.50 4.14
N PRO A 14 -19.53 -4.64 3.60
CA PRO A 14 -20.17 -5.64 4.44
C PRO A 14 -19.17 -6.20 5.47
N ALA A 15 -19.63 -6.45 6.69
CA ALA A 15 -18.77 -6.74 7.84
C ALA A 15 -17.78 -7.89 7.60
N SER A 16 -18.20 -8.93 6.87
CA SER A 16 -17.36 -10.08 6.51
C SER A 16 -16.21 -9.73 5.57
N PHE A 17 -16.29 -8.62 4.84
CA PHE A 17 -15.28 -8.19 3.86
C PHE A 17 -14.30 -7.15 4.43
N ILE A 18 -14.62 -6.48 5.54
CA ILE A 18 -13.81 -5.37 6.06
C ILE A 18 -12.36 -5.81 6.33
N LEU A 19 -12.17 -6.83 7.16
CA LEU A 19 -10.82 -7.30 7.52
C LEU A 19 -10.11 -7.98 6.34
N PRO A 20 -10.75 -8.85 5.54
CA PRO A 20 -10.12 -9.41 4.34
C PRO A 20 -9.70 -8.35 3.31
N ALA A 21 -10.51 -7.31 3.09
CA ALA A 21 -10.20 -6.26 2.13
C ALA A 21 -9.06 -5.35 2.61
N ALA A 22 -8.98 -5.07 3.92
CA ALA A 22 -7.84 -4.37 4.50
C ALA A 22 -6.54 -5.17 4.29
N ALA A 23 -6.56 -6.47 4.64
CA ALA A 23 -5.40 -7.34 4.49
C ALA A 23 -4.98 -7.47 3.01
N GLN A 24 -5.95 -7.56 2.10
CA GLN A 24 -5.68 -7.56 0.66
C GLN A 24 -5.07 -6.23 0.20
N MET A 25 -5.54 -5.08 0.71
CA MET A 25 -4.97 -3.78 0.37
C MET A 25 -3.51 -3.67 0.81
N GLU A 26 -3.16 -4.12 2.03
CA GLU A 26 -1.78 -4.17 2.51
C GLU A 26 -0.91 -5.09 1.64
N GLN A 27 -1.37 -6.30 1.34
CA GLN A 27 -0.65 -7.26 0.50
C GLN A 27 -0.41 -6.70 -0.91
N MET A 28 -1.45 -6.16 -1.54
CA MET A 28 -1.34 -5.58 -2.88
C MET A 28 -0.37 -4.39 -2.91
N PHE A 29 -0.32 -3.60 -1.84
CA PHE A 29 0.63 -2.50 -1.75
C PHE A 29 2.07 -3.03 -1.63
N ASN A 30 2.30 -3.99 -0.73
CA ASN A 30 3.60 -4.67 -0.58
C ASN A 30 4.11 -5.24 -1.92
N ASP A 31 3.27 -6.01 -2.62
CA ASP A 31 3.63 -6.64 -3.88
C ASP A 31 3.99 -5.62 -4.95
N LYS A 32 3.20 -4.54 -5.05
CA LYS A 32 3.46 -3.46 -6.02
C LYS A 32 4.74 -2.70 -5.72
N MET A 33 4.99 -2.37 -4.46
CA MET A 33 6.23 -1.69 -4.06
C MET A 33 7.45 -2.55 -4.34
N GLY A 34 7.37 -3.86 -4.05
CA GLY A 34 8.41 -4.82 -4.38
C GLY A 34 8.69 -4.91 -5.87
N ALA A 35 7.64 -5.01 -6.70
CA ALA A 35 7.76 -5.03 -8.15
C ALA A 35 8.36 -3.74 -8.74
N LEU A 36 8.07 -2.60 -8.11
CA LEU A 36 8.64 -1.29 -8.49
C LEU A 36 10.01 -1.03 -7.85
N GLY A 37 10.54 -1.92 -7.00
CA GLY A 37 11.78 -1.66 -6.28
C GLY A 37 11.74 -0.39 -5.42
N LEU A 38 10.57 -0.04 -4.90
CA LEU A 38 10.34 1.14 -4.05
C LEU A 38 10.36 0.73 -2.56
N PRO A 39 11.44 1.00 -1.82
CA PRO A 39 11.52 0.62 -0.42
C PRO A 39 10.67 1.54 0.48
N PHE A 40 10.19 0.96 1.57
CA PHE A 40 9.48 1.63 2.67
C PHE A 40 9.79 0.89 3.98
N ASP A 41 9.51 1.52 5.12
CA ASP A 41 9.85 0.96 6.44
C ASP A 41 8.76 0.04 7.00
N SER A 42 7.50 0.45 6.90
CA SER A 42 6.37 -0.32 7.42
C SER A 42 5.04 0.08 6.80
N ILE A 43 4.06 -0.81 6.89
CA ILE A 43 2.67 -0.55 6.54
C ILE A 43 1.80 -0.81 7.77
N THR A 44 0.78 0.01 7.99
CA THR A 44 -0.25 -0.22 8.99
C THR A 44 -1.61 -0.03 8.36
N GLN A 45 -2.45 -1.05 8.43
CA GLN A 45 -3.81 -1.03 7.91
C GLN A 45 -4.85 -0.58 8.95
N TYR A 46 -5.87 0.09 8.45
CA TYR A 46 -7.04 0.54 9.20
C TYR A 46 -8.30 0.23 8.40
N ALA A 47 -9.35 -0.19 9.08
CA ALA A 47 -10.60 -0.53 8.43
C ALA A 47 -11.81 -0.17 9.29
N THR A 48 -12.84 0.34 8.63
CA THR A 48 -14.18 0.59 9.18
C THR A 48 -15.21 0.18 8.14
N PRO A 49 -16.50 0.09 8.47
CA PRO A 49 -17.54 -0.25 7.49
C PRO A 49 -17.65 0.70 6.29
N ARG A 50 -16.97 1.85 6.27
CA ARG A 50 -17.05 2.83 5.18
C ARG A 50 -15.69 3.28 4.65
N ARG A 51 -14.59 2.71 5.17
CA ARG A 51 -13.24 3.15 4.84
C ARG A 51 -12.24 2.02 5.01
N LEU A 52 -11.40 1.84 4.01
CA LEU A 52 -10.14 1.09 4.10
C LEU A 52 -9.00 2.10 3.95
N ALA A 53 -7.98 1.99 4.79
CA ALA A 53 -6.81 2.83 4.70
C ALA A 53 -5.55 2.08 5.08
N ILE A 54 -4.43 2.47 4.47
CA ILE A 54 -3.10 2.08 4.90
C ILE A 54 -2.25 3.34 5.11
N ILE A 55 -1.42 3.31 6.16
CA ILE A 55 -0.35 4.27 6.37
C ILE A 55 0.95 3.54 6.09
N VAL A 56 1.73 4.08 5.16
CA VAL A 56 3.05 3.56 4.79
C VAL A 56 4.09 4.54 5.29
N LYS A 57 5.01 4.07 6.14
CA LYS A 57 6.06 4.87 6.74
C LYS A 57 7.35 4.78 5.94
N GLY A 58 8.04 5.92 5.83
CA GLY A 58 9.40 5.95 5.26
C GLY A 58 9.48 5.54 3.81
N ILE A 59 8.47 5.87 2.98
CA ILE A 59 8.53 5.56 1.56
C ILE A 59 9.65 6.38 0.89
N ALA A 60 10.40 5.74 0.00
CA ALA A 60 11.36 6.41 -0.85
C ALA A 60 10.67 7.43 -1.75
N GLU A 61 11.35 8.55 -2.04
CA GLU A 61 10.80 9.62 -2.89
C GLU A 61 10.77 9.24 -4.38
N GLY A 62 11.50 8.19 -4.75
CA GLY A 62 11.57 7.70 -6.11
C GLY A 62 12.22 6.32 -6.16
N GLN A 63 12.08 5.70 -7.32
CA GLN A 63 12.73 4.44 -7.64
C GLN A 63 14.20 4.69 -7.98
N LYS A 64 15.07 3.73 -7.66
CA LYS A 64 16.47 3.79 -8.11
C LYS A 64 16.56 3.64 -9.62
N ASP A 65 17.54 4.28 -10.23
CA ASP A 65 17.83 4.11 -11.65
C ASP A 65 18.10 2.64 -11.96
N ILE A 66 17.50 2.16 -13.05
CA ILE A 66 17.75 0.84 -13.61
C ILE A 66 18.63 1.02 -14.83
N GLU A 67 19.87 0.53 -14.77
CA GLU A 67 20.73 0.43 -15.94
C GLU A 67 20.52 -0.94 -16.59
N GLU A 68 19.93 -0.95 -17.79
CA GLU A 68 19.77 -2.15 -18.61
C GLU A 68 20.76 -2.11 -19.78
N VAL A 69 21.72 -3.04 -19.79
CA VAL A 69 22.66 -3.21 -20.89
C VAL A 69 22.02 -4.15 -21.91
N LEU A 70 21.50 -3.59 -23.00
CA LEU A 70 21.01 -4.37 -24.15
C LEU A 70 22.22 -4.91 -24.94
N LEU A 71 22.33 -6.24 -25.02
CA LEU A 71 23.34 -6.96 -25.83
C LEU A 71 22.85 -7.18 -27.27
#